data_AF-A0A9D1F9R0-F1
#
_entry.id   AF-A0A9D1F9R0-F1
#
_cell.length_a   1.000
_cell.length_b   1.000
_cell.length_c   1.000
_cell.angle_alpha   90.00
_cell.angle_beta   90.00
_cell.angle_gamma   90.00
#
_symmetry.space_group_name_H-M   'P 1'
#
loop_
_entity.id
_entity.type
_entity.pdbx_description
1 polymer ?
#
loop_
_entity_poly.entity_id
_entity_poly.type
_entity_poly.pdbx_seq_one_letter_code
_entity_poly.pdbx_strand_id
1 'polypeptide(L)'
;MRRAILWILLVCSFLLLAACSNDPIDPETWNLSCYYLQSDRSFGRNEGVLGSEVRSLSQPLEDWEELLNGYLAGPSQGDLVSPFPDGLQCVETSLDDGVLTMVLSEPWEQLGGMSETLATACLTRTAMQLPGVKGVCLETATNAVAGESAAVLTGQEFLYLDSSTANTATTVRLYFSDANGRYLVLSEREETFASAEEIPTYVVQQLLAGPTEAGQVATMPEGTVLRNLSVEDGCCTVDLSAEFLYNKPTAGLMERMTVLSLVNSLTELDTIRTVRILVEGAPVGLYYTMDLDRELVRDETAMDVVRQGLNETDATLYVWGGSDILLSPVPVSVRQLAQLPIEQTLLEKLTAFSDRNGLKNPLPAGTTLQWVDVHDGFCQADFSSALLHCAGDGTAERMAIRSIVETLLSLDPVRRVKITVNGESDGFSVYTLDRFYTADNLP
;
A
#
# COMPACT_ATOMS: atom_id res chain seq x y z
N MET A 1 -84.28 15.90 40.74
CA MET A 1 -84.15 15.94 39.26
C MET A 1 -82.77 16.38 38.75
N ARG A 2 -81.98 17.23 39.45
CA ARG A 2 -80.63 17.64 38.99
C ARG A 2 -79.51 16.58 39.11
N ARG A 3 -79.66 15.54 39.94
CA ARG A 3 -78.65 14.47 40.08
C ARG A 3 -78.81 13.32 39.07
N ALA A 4 -79.99 13.17 38.47
CA ALA A 4 -80.25 12.12 37.46
C ALA A 4 -79.75 12.52 36.05
N ILE A 5 -79.78 13.83 35.73
CA ILE A 5 -79.32 14.35 34.43
C ILE A 5 -77.79 14.33 34.32
N LEU A 6 -77.07 14.47 35.46
CA LEU A 6 -75.60 14.40 35.48
C LEU A 6 -75.08 12.97 35.23
N TRP A 7 -75.84 11.95 35.62
CA TRP A 7 -75.46 10.54 35.39
C TRP A 7 -75.73 10.09 33.95
N ILE A 8 -76.76 10.63 33.28
CA ILE A 8 -77.06 10.31 31.88
C ILE A 8 -76.05 10.96 30.93
N LEU A 9 -75.55 12.16 31.25
CA LEU A 9 -74.47 12.80 30.48
C LEU A 9 -73.09 12.15 30.68
N LEU A 10 -72.84 11.53 31.85
CA LEU A 10 -71.57 10.83 32.11
C LEU A 10 -71.53 9.43 31.47
N VAL A 11 -72.68 8.76 31.32
CA VAL A 11 -72.78 7.45 30.66
C VAL A 11 -72.74 7.58 29.13
N CYS A 12 -73.28 8.65 28.54
CA CYS A 12 -73.13 8.91 27.09
C CYS A 12 -71.72 9.37 26.68
N SER A 13 -70.92 9.92 27.61
CA SER A 13 -69.52 10.29 27.36
C SER A 13 -68.56 9.10 27.36
N PHE A 14 -68.99 7.94 27.87
CA PHE A 14 -68.17 6.71 27.91
C PHE A 14 -68.46 5.76 26.73
N LEU A 15 -69.47 6.07 25.90
CA LEU A 15 -69.90 5.26 24.75
C LEU A 15 -69.37 5.78 23.39
N LEU A 16 -68.47 6.77 23.39
CA LEU A 16 -67.87 7.36 22.18
C LEU A 16 -66.35 7.13 22.05
N LEU A 17 -65.76 6.20 22.80
CA LEU A 17 -64.33 5.84 22.72
C LEU A 17 -64.07 4.38 22.33
N ALA A 18 -65.00 3.73 21.64
CA ALA A 18 -64.78 2.42 21.01
C ALA A 18 -64.87 2.55 19.48
N ALA A 19 -63.89 3.25 18.90
CA ALA A 19 -63.63 3.26 17.48
C ALA A 19 -62.11 3.38 17.24
N CYS A 20 -61.37 2.38 17.72
CA CYS A 20 -60.09 2.02 17.13
C CYS A 20 -60.27 0.61 16.60
N SER A 21 -60.08 0.44 15.30
CA SER A 21 -60.00 -0.83 14.61
C SER A 21 -58.89 -1.68 15.23
N ASN A 22 -59.27 -2.61 16.11
CA ASN A 22 -58.47 -3.82 16.28
C ASN A 22 -58.78 -4.68 15.07
N ASP A 23 -57.89 -4.63 14.06
CA ASP A 23 -57.80 -5.73 13.14
C ASP A 23 -57.58 -7.00 13.97
N PRO A 24 -58.35 -8.08 13.75
CA PRO A 24 -58.14 -9.32 14.45
C PRO A 24 -56.73 -9.80 14.10
N ILE A 25 -55.86 -9.92 15.11
CA ILE A 25 -54.60 -10.66 15.00
C ILE A 25 -55.00 -12.09 14.65
N ASP A 26 -54.75 -12.48 13.41
CA ASP A 26 -54.97 -13.83 12.91
C ASP A 26 -53.99 -14.76 13.64
N PRO A 27 -54.45 -15.69 14.50
CA PRO A 27 -53.57 -16.52 15.32
C PRO A 27 -52.68 -17.48 14.51
N GLU A 28 -52.82 -17.51 13.19
CA GLU A 28 -52.05 -18.35 12.26
C GLU A 28 -50.86 -17.63 11.60
N THR A 29 -50.64 -16.33 11.88
CA THR A 29 -49.54 -15.56 11.28
C THR A 29 -48.57 -15.04 12.32
N TRP A 30 -47.27 -15.20 12.07
CA TRP A 30 -46.20 -14.64 12.90
C TRP A 30 -45.28 -13.76 12.07
N ASN A 31 -44.73 -12.73 12.70
CA ASN A 31 -43.88 -11.75 12.02
C ASN A 31 -42.41 -12.02 12.34
N LEU A 32 -41.61 -12.23 11.30
CA LEU A 32 -40.16 -12.35 11.38
C LEU A 32 -39.51 -11.03 10.94
N SER A 33 -38.69 -10.44 11.82
CA SER A 33 -37.83 -9.30 11.43
C SER A 33 -36.59 -9.84 10.72
N CYS A 34 -36.51 -9.65 9.41
CA CYS A 34 -35.36 -10.00 8.58
C CYS A 34 -34.36 -8.86 8.59
N TYR A 35 -33.17 -9.08 9.15
CA TYR A 35 -32.15 -8.05 9.32
C TYR A 35 -31.22 -7.95 8.09
N TYR A 36 -30.90 -6.72 7.70
CA TYR A 36 -30.05 -6.36 6.55
C TYR A 36 -29.21 -5.11 6.88
N LEU A 37 -28.39 -4.65 5.94
CA LEU A 37 -27.66 -3.38 6.07
C LEU A 37 -28.54 -2.21 5.61
N GLN A 38 -28.42 -1.04 6.25
CA GLN A 38 -29.05 0.18 5.73
C GLN A 38 -28.23 0.76 4.56
N SER A 39 -28.91 1.32 3.56
CA SER A 39 -28.28 1.99 2.42
C SER A 39 -27.62 3.32 2.80
N ASP A 40 -28.16 4.02 3.82
CA ASP A 40 -27.60 5.25 4.39
C ASP A 40 -26.73 4.88 5.61
N ARG A 41 -25.40 4.97 5.44
CA ARG A 41 -24.41 4.66 6.48
C ARG A 41 -24.17 5.82 7.47
N SER A 42 -25.20 6.62 7.78
CA SER A 42 -25.06 7.71 8.74
C SER A 42 -24.91 7.19 10.19
N PHE A 43 -23.71 7.37 10.74
CA PHE A 43 -23.40 7.09 12.14
C PHE A 43 -24.30 7.93 13.08
N GLY A 44 -25.03 7.29 14.01
CA GLY A 44 -25.73 7.99 15.10
C GLY A 44 -27.17 7.56 15.42
N ARG A 45 -27.73 6.52 14.78
CA ARG A 45 -29.01 5.91 15.21
C ARG A 45 -28.79 4.80 16.24
N ASN A 46 -29.77 4.61 17.14
CA ASN A 46 -29.74 3.59 18.20
C ASN A 46 -29.59 2.13 17.68
N GLU A 47 -29.78 1.87 16.39
CA GLU A 47 -29.69 0.54 15.78
C GLU A 47 -28.45 0.33 14.89
N GLY A 48 -27.54 1.32 14.82
CA GLY A 48 -26.29 1.21 14.08
C GLY A 48 -26.47 1.02 12.57
N VAL A 49 -25.68 0.11 11.98
CA VAL A 49 -25.61 -0.16 10.52
C VAL A 49 -26.72 -1.12 10.05
N LEU A 50 -27.44 -1.77 10.97
CA LEU A 50 -28.47 -2.75 10.66
C LEU A 50 -29.85 -2.11 10.52
N GLY A 51 -30.61 -2.56 9.52
CA GLY A 51 -32.04 -2.32 9.38
C GLY A 51 -32.79 -3.65 9.33
N SER A 52 -34.11 -3.60 9.37
CA SER A 52 -34.92 -4.82 9.23
C SER A 52 -36.22 -4.54 8.48
N GLU A 53 -36.63 -5.50 7.66
CA GLU A 53 -37.99 -5.58 7.15
C GLU A 53 -38.75 -6.70 7.86
N VAL A 54 -40.06 -6.53 8.02
CA VAL A 54 -40.91 -7.55 8.64
C VAL A 54 -41.55 -8.41 7.56
N ARG A 55 -41.40 -9.73 7.67
CA ARG A 55 -42.08 -10.71 6.84
C ARG A 55 -43.11 -11.46 7.65
N SER A 56 -44.36 -11.47 7.18
CA SER A 56 -45.43 -12.25 7.78
C SER A 56 -45.39 -13.68 7.24
N LEU A 57 -45.35 -14.64 8.15
CA LEU A 57 -45.22 -16.07 7.86
C LEU A 57 -46.43 -16.82 8.42
N SER A 58 -46.96 -17.75 7.65
CA SER A 58 -48.04 -18.65 8.06
C SER A 58 -47.50 -19.82 8.88
N GLN A 59 -48.24 -20.25 9.90
CA GLN A 59 -47.94 -21.46 10.67
C GLN A 59 -48.71 -22.68 10.14
N PRO A 60 -48.19 -23.91 10.30
CA PRO A 60 -46.88 -24.25 10.87
C PRO A 60 -45.72 -23.98 9.89
N LEU A 61 -44.56 -23.63 10.44
CA LEU A 61 -43.31 -23.63 9.67
C LEU A 61 -42.88 -25.08 9.45
N GLU A 62 -43.01 -25.57 8.24
CA GLU A 62 -42.64 -26.96 7.91
C GLU A 62 -41.20 -27.08 7.39
N ASP A 63 -40.61 -26.00 6.88
CA ASP A 63 -39.29 -26.01 6.22
C ASP A 63 -38.46 -24.76 6.57
N TRP A 64 -37.40 -24.95 7.36
CA TRP A 64 -36.47 -23.88 7.73
C TRP A 64 -35.56 -23.48 6.56
N GLU A 65 -35.22 -24.41 5.68
CA GLU A 65 -34.33 -24.19 4.55
C GLU A 65 -35.01 -23.28 3.53
N GLU A 66 -36.29 -23.53 3.23
CA GLU A 66 -37.07 -22.67 2.33
C GLU A 66 -37.17 -21.23 2.90
N LEU A 67 -37.47 -21.10 4.20
CA LEU A 67 -37.54 -19.80 4.87
C LEU A 67 -36.20 -19.06 4.80
N LEU A 68 -35.11 -19.73 5.17
CA LEU A 68 -33.78 -19.13 5.21
C LEU A 68 -33.31 -18.77 3.81
N ASN A 69 -33.52 -19.61 2.80
CA ASN A 69 -33.19 -19.29 1.42
C ASN A 69 -34.03 -18.12 0.88
N GLY A 70 -35.30 -18.01 1.28
CA GLY A 70 -36.11 -16.83 0.99
C GLY A 70 -35.54 -15.55 1.62
N TYR A 71 -34.95 -15.64 2.81
CA TYR A 71 -34.23 -14.54 3.46
C TYR A 71 -32.91 -14.22 2.77
N LEU A 72 -32.10 -15.22 2.43
CA LEU A 72 -30.80 -15.05 1.76
C LEU A 72 -30.92 -14.45 0.35
N ALA A 73 -32.07 -14.59 -0.31
CA ALA A 73 -32.39 -13.93 -1.58
C ALA A 73 -32.40 -12.38 -1.49
N GLY A 74 -32.41 -11.81 -0.29
CA GLY A 74 -32.24 -10.37 -0.05
C GLY A 74 -33.54 -9.64 0.31
N PRO A 75 -33.43 -8.34 0.61
CA PRO A 75 -34.55 -7.52 1.05
C PRO A 75 -35.53 -7.18 -0.09
N SER A 76 -36.79 -6.94 0.26
CA SER A 76 -37.80 -6.38 -0.65
C SER A 76 -37.85 -4.85 -0.59
N GLN A 77 -37.37 -4.24 0.50
CA GLN A 77 -37.29 -2.78 0.67
C GLN A 77 -36.01 -2.19 0.06
N GLY A 78 -36.15 -1.07 -0.66
CA GLY A 78 -35.06 -0.46 -1.43
C GLY A 78 -34.01 0.32 -0.63
N ASP A 79 -34.26 0.57 0.66
CA ASP A 79 -33.33 1.20 1.61
C ASP A 79 -32.50 0.17 2.40
N LEU A 80 -32.69 -1.12 2.11
CA LEU A 80 -31.94 -2.22 2.70
C LEU A 80 -31.03 -2.87 1.65
N VAL A 81 -29.86 -3.33 2.10
CA VAL A 81 -28.83 -3.97 1.27
C VAL A 81 -28.51 -5.33 1.86
N SER A 82 -28.53 -6.37 1.02
CA SER A 82 -28.14 -7.73 1.42
C SER A 82 -26.66 -7.74 1.82
N PRO A 83 -26.28 -8.27 3.01
CA PRO A 83 -24.89 -8.51 3.37
C PRO A 83 -24.35 -9.82 2.77
N PHE A 84 -25.19 -10.60 2.09
CA PHE A 84 -24.87 -11.94 1.63
C PHE A 84 -24.33 -11.94 0.19
N PRO A 85 -23.34 -12.79 -0.14
CA PRO A 85 -22.88 -13.00 -1.52
C PRO A 85 -24.01 -13.48 -2.43
N ASP A 86 -23.92 -13.11 -3.71
CA ASP A 86 -24.87 -13.55 -4.73
C ASP A 86 -24.90 -15.09 -4.82
N GLY A 87 -26.12 -15.64 -4.76
CA GLY A 87 -26.33 -17.09 -4.86
C GLY A 87 -26.03 -17.90 -3.60
N LEU A 88 -25.80 -17.25 -2.45
CA LEU A 88 -25.68 -17.95 -1.16
C LEU A 88 -26.95 -18.75 -0.84
N GLN A 89 -26.79 -20.01 -0.44
CA GLN A 89 -27.88 -20.91 -0.03
C GLN A 89 -27.60 -21.54 1.33
N CYS A 90 -28.67 -21.77 2.09
CA CYS A 90 -28.70 -22.70 3.21
C CYS A 90 -29.04 -24.09 2.67
N VAL A 91 -28.08 -25.01 2.78
CA VAL A 91 -28.11 -26.35 2.19
C VAL A 91 -28.80 -27.35 3.09
N GLU A 92 -28.61 -27.21 4.41
CA GLU A 92 -29.16 -28.12 5.41
C GLU A 92 -29.38 -27.38 6.73
N THR A 93 -30.42 -27.76 7.47
CA THR A 93 -30.68 -27.28 8.84
C THR A 93 -30.91 -28.41 9.84
N SER A 94 -30.46 -28.19 11.09
CA SER A 94 -30.75 -29.09 12.21
C SER A 94 -30.95 -28.29 13.49
N LEU A 95 -31.95 -28.65 14.29
CA LEU A 95 -32.23 -28.01 15.58
C LEU A 95 -32.06 -29.03 16.71
N ASP A 96 -30.99 -28.90 17.49
CA ASP A 96 -30.70 -29.77 18.65
C ASP A 96 -30.49 -28.95 19.93
N ASP A 97 -31.16 -29.32 21.02
CA ASP A 97 -31.21 -28.59 22.31
C ASP A 97 -31.41 -27.05 22.20
N GLY A 98 -32.11 -26.62 21.14
CA GLY A 98 -32.35 -25.21 20.84
C GLY A 98 -31.20 -24.50 20.11
N VAL A 99 -30.17 -25.20 19.67
CA VAL A 99 -29.15 -24.68 18.74
C VAL A 99 -29.54 -25.04 17.32
N LEU A 100 -29.78 -24.03 16.48
CA LEU A 100 -30.02 -24.19 15.05
C LEU A 100 -28.69 -24.22 14.30
N THR A 101 -28.28 -25.38 13.81
CA THR A 101 -27.16 -25.51 12.88
C THR A 101 -27.64 -25.29 11.46
N MET A 102 -26.94 -24.42 10.73
CA MET A 102 -27.21 -24.10 9.32
C MET A 102 -25.94 -24.37 8.51
N VAL A 103 -26.02 -25.28 7.55
CA VAL A 103 -24.95 -25.55 6.59
C VAL A 103 -25.11 -24.62 5.40
N LEU A 104 -24.12 -23.78 5.15
CA LEU A 104 -24.11 -22.78 4.09
C LEU A 104 -23.26 -23.23 2.89
N SER A 105 -23.68 -22.84 1.69
CA SER A 105 -22.96 -23.13 0.44
C SER A 105 -21.64 -22.34 0.32
N GLU A 106 -20.76 -22.77 -0.60
CA GLU A 106 -19.42 -22.20 -0.88
C GLU A 106 -19.31 -20.66 -0.90
N PRO A 107 -20.27 -19.87 -1.44
CA PRO A 107 -20.17 -18.41 -1.41
C PRO A 107 -19.94 -17.82 -0.01
N TRP A 108 -20.37 -18.50 1.05
CA TRP A 108 -20.10 -18.09 2.43
C TRP A 108 -18.60 -18.02 2.75
N GLU A 109 -17.80 -18.96 2.23
CA GLU A 109 -16.36 -19.04 2.46
C GLU A 109 -15.59 -17.88 1.79
N GLN A 110 -16.23 -17.12 0.90
CA GLN A 110 -15.65 -15.96 0.23
C GLN A 110 -15.80 -14.67 1.05
N LEU A 111 -16.59 -14.69 2.13
CA LEU A 111 -16.70 -13.56 3.05
C LEU A 111 -15.47 -13.52 3.97
N GLY A 112 -15.02 -12.30 4.25
CA GLY A 112 -14.00 -12.04 5.27
C GLY A 112 -14.21 -10.70 5.96
N GLY A 113 -13.54 -10.53 7.10
CA GLY A 113 -13.51 -9.27 7.85
C GLY A 113 -14.91 -8.76 8.24
N MET A 114 -15.16 -7.46 8.02
CA MET A 114 -16.41 -6.79 8.42
C MET A 114 -17.63 -7.34 7.67
N SER A 115 -17.48 -7.75 6.41
CA SER A 115 -18.59 -8.30 5.61
C SER A 115 -19.10 -9.61 6.20
N GLU A 116 -18.19 -10.49 6.64
CA GLU A 116 -18.53 -11.73 7.34
C GLU A 116 -19.19 -11.44 8.70
N THR A 117 -18.64 -10.51 9.49
CA THR A 117 -19.22 -10.11 10.78
C THR A 117 -20.65 -9.58 10.62
N LEU A 118 -20.88 -8.73 9.61
CA LEU A 118 -22.18 -8.14 9.33
C LEU A 118 -23.18 -9.18 8.80
N ALA A 119 -22.75 -10.07 7.90
CA ALA A 119 -23.58 -11.17 7.41
C ALA A 119 -23.95 -12.12 8.55
N THR A 120 -22.98 -12.50 9.39
CA THR A 120 -23.17 -13.33 10.58
C THR A 120 -24.14 -12.68 11.56
N ALA A 121 -24.01 -11.37 11.81
CA ALA A 121 -24.91 -10.60 12.67
C ALA A 121 -26.34 -10.62 12.15
N CYS A 122 -26.54 -10.31 10.87
CA CYS A 122 -27.85 -10.29 10.21
C CYS A 122 -28.52 -11.67 10.27
N LEU A 123 -27.79 -12.72 9.89
CA LEU A 123 -28.30 -14.08 9.86
C LEU A 123 -28.60 -14.59 11.27
N THR A 124 -27.70 -14.41 12.23
CA THR A 124 -27.89 -14.82 13.62
C THR A 124 -29.09 -14.10 14.23
N ARG A 125 -29.22 -12.79 14.05
CA ARG A 125 -30.32 -12.01 14.64
C ARG A 125 -31.68 -12.35 14.02
N THR A 126 -31.69 -12.67 12.73
CA THR A 126 -32.89 -13.17 12.04
C THR A 126 -33.25 -14.58 12.54
N ALA A 127 -32.29 -15.50 12.57
CA ALA A 127 -32.49 -16.89 12.96
C ALA A 127 -32.83 -17.07 14.46
N MET A 128 -32.32 -16.23 15.34
CA MET A 128 -32.62 -16.28 16.78
C MET A 128 -34.09 -15.97 17.13
N GLN A 129 -34.87 -15.41 16.20
CA GLN A 129 -36.31 -15.16 16.39
C GLN A 129 -37.17 -16.39 16.08
N LEU A 130 -36.57 -17.39 15.45
CA LEU A 130 -37.25 -18.59 15.01
C LEU A 130 -37.72 -19.43 16.22
N PRO A 131 -38.94 -20.00 16.19
CA PRO A 131 -39.46 -20.78 17.30
C PRO A 131 -38.54 -21.91 17.74
N GLY A 132 -38.18 -21.93 19.03
CA GLY A 132 -37.32 -22.97 19.63
C GLY A 132 -35.82 -22.70 19.54
N VAL A 133 -35.39 -21.67 18.80
CA VAL A 133 -33.98 -21.30 18.66
C VAL A 133 -33.51 -20.45 19.84
N LYS A 134 -32.45 -20.91 20.50
CA LYS A 134 -31.74 -20.28 21.62
C LYS A 134 -30.28 -19.97 21.28
N GLY A 135 -29.75 -20.60 20.23
CA GLY A 135 -28.42 -20.35 19.67
C GLY A 135 -28.37 -20.77 18.21
N VAL A 136 -27.38 -20.30 17.48
CA VAL A 136 -27.19 -20.59 16.06
C VAL A 136 -25.78 -21.09 15.82
N CYS A 137 -25.60 -22.11 15.01
CA CYS A 137 -24.30 -22.59 14.55
C CYS A 137 -24.23 -22.43 13.03
N LEU A 138 -23.17 -21.79 12.51
CA LEU A 138 -22.95 -21.62 11.08
C LEU A 138 -21.85 -22.56 10.64
N GLU A 139 -22.15 -23.45 9.70
CA GLU A 139 -21.20 -24.42 9.17
C GLU A 139 -21.09 -24.31 7.66
N THR A 140 -19.96 -24.75 7.13
CA THR A 140 -19.75 -25.00 5.71
C THR A 140 -19.63 -26.49 5.48
N ALA A 141 -19.85 -26.95 4.24
CA ALA A 141 -19.69 -28.37 3.90
C ALA A 141 -18.28 -28.91 4.23
N THR A 142 -17.26 -28.04 4.27
CA THR A 142 -15.88 -28.37 4.61
C THR A 142 -15.71 -28.61 6.12
N ASN A 143 -16.24 -27.71 6.97
CA ASN A 143 -16.09 -27.80 8.43
C ASN A 143 -16.97 -28.90 9.06
N ALA A 144 -18.16 -29.12 8.51
CA ALA A 144 -19.05 -30.21 8.94
C ALA A 144 -18.37 -31.59 8.78
N VAL A 145 -17.51 -31.76 7.77
CA VAL A 145 -16.76 -33.01 7.51
C VAL A 145 -15.48 -33.10 8.34
N ALA A 146 -14.86 -31.97 8.68
CA ALA A 146 -13.61 -31.92 9.46
C ALA A 146 -13.81 -32.20 10.97
N GLY A 147 -15.04 -32.10 11.48
CA GLY A 147 -15.34 -32.31 12.89
C GLY A 147 -14.87 -31.17 13.81
N GLU A 148 -14.59 -30.01 13.24
CA GLU A 148 -14.32 -28.78 13.99
C GLU A 148 -15.66 -28.19 14.45
N SER A 149 -15.88 -28.10 15.77
CA SER A 149 -17.11 -27.50 16.29
C SER A 149 -17.10 -25.99 16.06
N ALA A 150 -17.94 -25.53 15.14
CA ALA A 150 -18.24 -24.11 14.97
C ALA A 150 -18.84 -23.53 16.27
N ALA A 151 -18.57 -22.25 16.52
CA ALA A 151 -19.02 -21.58 17.74
C ALA A 151 -20.55 -21.39 17.73
N VAL A 152 -21.20 -21.65 18.85
CA VAL A 152 -22.63 -21.36 19.03
C VAL A 152 -22.80 -19.86 19.29
N LEU A 153 -23.59 -19.21 18.44
CA LEU A 153 -23.88 -17.79 18.42
C LEU A 153 -25.18 -17.50 19.17
N THR A 154 -25.17 -16.50 20.06
CA THR A 154 -26.39 -15.97 20.67
C THR A 154 -26.57 -14.49 20.34
N GLY A 155 -27.76 -13.94 20.58
CA GLY A 155 -28.20 -12.63 20.07
C GLY A 155 -27.36 -11.40 20.42
N GLN A 156 -26.33 -11.52 21.27
CA GLN A 156 -25.29 -10.51 21.49
C GLN A 156 -23.86 -11.08 21.46
N GLU A 157 -23.66 -12.40 21.52
CA GLU A 157 -22.32 -13.02 21.51
C GLU A 157 -21.64 -12.96 20.14
N PHE A 158 -22.39 -12.81 19.04
CA PHE A 158 -21.79 -12.54 17.74
C PHE A 158 -20.97 -11.23 17.71
N LEU A 159 -21.32 -10.25 18.56
CA LEU A 159 -20.56 -8.99 18.69
C LEU A 159 -19.20 -9.19 19.38
N TYR A 160 -19.05 -10.29 20.12
CA TYR A 160 -17.81 -10.66 20.82
C TYR A 160 -17.02 -11.75 20.08
N LEU A 161 -17.55 -12.27 18.97
CA LEU A 161 -16.75 -13.07 18.06
C LEU A 161 -15.84 -12.13 17.30
N ASP A 162 -14.65 -12.05 17.86
CA ASP A 162 -13.52 -11.36 17.29
C ASP A 162 -13.02 -12.15 16.07
N SER A 163 -13.77 -12.12 14.96
CA SER A 163 -13.15 -12.23 13.64
C SER A 163 -12.33 -10.96 13.33
N SER A 164 -12.25 -9.99 14.25
CA SER A 164 -11.35 -8.84 14.17
C SER A 164 -9.87 -9.20 14.26
N THR A 165 -9.50 -10.48 14.38
CA THR A 165 -8.15 -10.89 13.98
C THR A 165 -7.89 -10.69 12.48
N ALA A 166 -8.91 -10.39 11.67
CA ALA A 166 -8.80 -9.99 10.26
C ALA A 166 -8.94 -8.48 9.95
N ASN A 167 -9.37 -7.65 10.92
CA ASN A 167 -9.51 -6.19 10.75
C ASN A 167 -8.66 -5.42 11.77
N THR A 168 -7.45 -5.92 12.02
CA THR A 168 -6.40 -5.10 12.60
C THR A 168 -6.02 -4.00 11.62
N ALA A 169 -5.92 -2.77 12.11
CA ALA A 169 -5.28 -1.69 11.38
C ALA A 169 -3.95 -2.21 10.81
N THR A 170 -3.78 -2.02 9.51
CA THR A 170 -2.57 -2.39 8.79
C THR A 170 -1.64 -1.19 8.81
N THR A 171 -0.44 -1.39 9.36
CA THR A 171 0.63 -0.40 9.27
C THR A 171 1.14 -0.34 7.83
N VAL A 172 0.78 0.72 7.10
CA VAL A 172 1.31 1.04 5.79
C VAL A 172 2.56 1.89 5.94
N ARG A 173 3.63 1.48 5.25
CA ARG A 173 4.92 2.17 5.26
C ARG A 173 5.13 2.95 3.97
N LEU A 174 5.26 4.26 4.12
CA LEU A 174 5.48 5.22 3.04
C LEU A 174 6.86 5.82 3.17
N TYR A 175 7.49 6.12 2.04
CA TYR A 175 8.81 6.73 1.99
C TYR A 175 8.72 8.08 1.31
N PHE A 176 9.04 9.14 2.05
CA PHE A 176 9.10 10.51 1.54
C PHE A 176 10.55 10.99 1.54
N SER A 177 10.83 12.10 0.87
CA SER A 177 12.17 12.68 0.86
C SER A 177 12.46 13.37 2.20
N ASP A 178 13.72 13.33 2.64
CA ASP A 178 14.20 14.25 3.67
C ASP A 178 14.22 15.70 3.16
N ALA A 179 14.45 16.64 4.08
CA ALA A 179 14.49 18.08 3.77
C ALA A 179 15.61 18.48 2.77
N ASN A 180 16.64 17.65 2.61
CA ASN A 180 17.78 17.92 1.72
C ASN A 180 17.62 17.26 0.34
N GLY A 181 16.59 16.43 0.12
CA GLY A 181 16.42 15.70 -1.13
C GLY A 181 17.36 14.51 -1.29
N ARG A 182 18.04 14.05 -0.23
CA ARG A 182 19.15 13.08 -0.32
C ARG A 182 18.73 11.66 0.05
N TYR A 183 17.85 11.50 1.03
CA TYR A 183 17.45 10.20 1.54
C TYR A 183 15.94 10.09 1.70
N LEU A 184 15.44 8.86 1.62
CA LEU A 184 14.07 8.51 1.94
C LEU A 184 13.92 8.32 3.46
N VAL A 185 12.88 8.91 4.01
CA VAL A 185 12.48 8.81 5.41
C VAL A 185 11.14 8.09 5.51
N LEU A 186 11.04 7.20 6.48
CA LEU A 186 9.85 6.39 6.73
C LEU A 186 8.73 7.25 7.34
N SER A 187 7.50 7.07 6.84
CA SER A 187 6.24 7.50 7.44
C SER A 187 5.35 6.28 7.58
N GLU A 188 4.81 6.05 8.78
CA GLU A 188 3.90 4.93 9.05
C GLU A 188 2.46 5.45 9.15
N ARG A 189 1.53 4.73 8.53
CA ARG A 189 0.09 5.01 8.55
C ARG A 189 -0.64 3.79 9.04
N GLU A 190 -1.56 3.98 9.96
CA GLU A 190 -2.51 2.94 10.34
C GLU A 190 -3.79 3.14 9.55
N GLU A 191 -4.18 2.14 8.76
CA GLU A 191 -5.41 2.16 7.98
C GLU A 191 -6.08 0.78 7.99
N THR A 192 -7.41 0.75 7.90
CA THR A 192 -8.15 -0.51 7.78
C THR A 192 -8.60 -0.72 6.35
N PHE A 193 -8.29 -1.88 5.78
CA PHE A 193 -8.63 -2.24 4.40
C PHE A 193 -9.70 -3.33 4.39
N ALA A 194 -10.56 -3.32 3.38
CA ALA A 194 -11.52 -4.41 3.20
C ALA A 194 -10.86 -5.66 2.62
N SER A 195 -9.73 -5.49 1.92
CA SER A 195 -8.94 -6.57 1.33
C SER A 195 -7.48 -6.15 1.13
N ALA A 196 -6.56 -7.11 1.01
CA ALA A 196 -5.14 -6.81 0.81
C ALA A 196 -4.86 -6.17 -0.57
N GLU A 197 -5.75 -6.41 -1.54
CA GLU A 197 -5.72 -5.87 -2.90
C GLU A 197 -5.90 -4.35 -2.96
N GLU A 198 -6.48 -3.73 -1.92
CA GLU A 198 -6.65 -2.28 -1.82
C GLU A 198 -5.36 -1.56 -1.42
N ILE A 199 -4.46 -2.25 -0.70
CA ILE A 199 -3.27 -1.64 -0.07
C ILE A 199 -2.32 -1.00 -1.10
N PRO A 200 -1.97 -1.64 -2.23
CA PRO A 200 -1.08 -1.03 -3.22
C PRO A 200 -1.64 0.28 -3.79
N THR A 201 -2.94 0.33 -4.06
CA THR A 201 -3.62 1.53 -4.57
C THR A 201 -3.57 2.64 -3.52
N TYR A 202 -3.83 2.31 -2.26
CA TYR A 202 -3.73 3.25 -1.15
C TYR A 202 -2.31 3.82 -0.99
N VAL A 203 -1.28 2.96 -1.06
CA VAL A 203 0.13 3.39 -0.99
C VAL A 203 0.42 4.48 -2.02
N VAL A 204 0.08 4.25 -3.30
CA VAL A 204 0.33 5.25 -4.35
C VAL A 204 -0.48 6.52 -4.12
N GLN A 205 -1.75 6.40 -3.72
CA GLN A 205 -2.59 7.57 -3.44
C GLN A 205 -2.03 8.43 -2.29
N GLN A 206 -1.49 7.81 -1.23
CA GLN A 206 -0.86 8.56 -0.13
C GLN A 206 0.44 9.24 -0.58
N LEU A 207 1.25 8.60 -1.43
CA LEU A 207 2.44 9.25 -1.99
C LEU A 207 2.09 10.45 -2.86
N LEU A 208 1.02 10.36 -3.66
CA LEU A 208 0.50 11.47 -4.48
C LEU A 208 -0.08 12.61 -3.63
N ALA A 209 -0.73 12.28 -2.51
CA ALA A 209 -1.23 13.27 -1.56
C ALA A 209 -0.10 14.00 -0.80
N GLY A 210 1.04 13.33 -0.62
CA GLY A 210 2.22 13.86 0.03
C GLY A 210 2.27 13.61 1.54
N PRO A 211 3.37 13.99 2.20
CA PRO A 211 3.58 13.73 3.61
C PRO A 211 2.71 14.64 4.49
N THR A 212 2.37 14.15 5.69
CA THR A 212 1.68 14.96 6.71
C THR A 212 2.55 15.26 7.93
N GLU A 213 3.74 14.68 8.02
CA GLU A 213 4.65 14.87 9.15
C GLU A 213 5.70 15.94 8.85
N ALA A 214 6.12 16.66 9.89
CA ALA A 214 7.14 17.69 9.76
C ALA A 214 8.51 17.09 9.40
N GLY A 215 9.23 17.73 8.48
CA GLY A 215 10.56 17.30 8.05
C GLY A 215 10.57 16.30 6.89
N GLN A 216 9.40 15.83 6.45
CA GLN A 216 9.21 15.04 5.24
C GLN A 216 8.83 15.95 4.07
N VAL A 217 9.35 15.67 2.88
CA VAL A 217 9.13 16.43 1.65
C VAL A 217 8.44 15.55 0.61
N ALA A 218 7.44 16.11 -0.06
CA ALA A 218 6.71 15.43 -1.14
C ALA A 218 7.65 15.04 -2.29
N THR A 219 7.43 13.84 -2.83
CA THR A 219 8.29 13.22 -3.86
C THR A 219 7.61 13.16 -5.22
N MET A 220 6.28 13.09 -5.27
CA MET A 220 5.53 12.99 -6.51
C MET A 220 5.42 14.36 -7.22
N PRO A 221 5.52 14.41 -8.56
CA PRO A 221 5.31 15.64 -9.32
C PRO A 221 3.90 16.20 -9.12
N GLU A 222 3.81 17.52 -8.98
CA GLU A 222 2.53 18.20 -8.74
C GLU A 222 1.51 17.89 -9.85
N GLY A 223 0.28 17.57 -9.43
CA GLY A 223 -0.82 17.25 -10.35
C GLY A 223 -0.82 15.83 -10.90
N THR A 224 0.16 14.99 -10.54
CA THR A 224 0.15 13.56 -10.93
C THR A 224 -1.04 12.84 -10.33
N VAL A 225 -1.69 12.00 -11.13
CA VAL A 225 -2.82 11.15 -10.72
C VAL A 225 -2.55 9.69 -11.08
N LEU A 226 -2.99 8.77 -10.21
CA LEU A 226 -3.02 7.34 -10.50
C LEU A 226 -4.16 7.03 -11.47
N ARG A 227 -3.84 6.48 -12.64
CA ARG A 227 -4.82 6.08 -13.65
C ARG A 227 -5.23 4.61 -13.50
N ASN A 228 -4.25 3.74 -13.30
CA ASN A 228 -4.47 2.31 -13.13
C ASN A 228 -3.34 1.68 -12.30
N LEU A 229 -3.64 0.56 -11.65
CA LEU A 229 -2.67 -0.24 -10.92
C LEU A 229 -3.02 -1.73 -11.03
N SER A 230 -2.04 -2.57 -11.30
CA SER A 230 -2.18 -4.03 -11.23
C SER A 230 -0.97 -4.67 -10.58
N VAL A 231 -1.18 -5.81 -9.91
CA VAL A 231 -0.10 -6.63 -9.34
C VAL A 231 -0.20 -8.01 -9.96
N GLU A 232 0.81 -8.38 -10.73
CA GLU A 232 0.88 -9.67 -11.44
C GLU A 232 2.27 -10.27 -11.22
N ASP A 233 2.33 -11.53 -10.78
CA ASP A 233 3.58 -12.28 -10.52
C ASP A 233 4.62 -11.55 -9.66
N GLY A 234 4.16 -10.68 -8.77
CA GLY A 234 4.99 -9.85 -7.88
C GLY A 234 5.59 -8.60 -8.54
N CYS A 235 5.16 -8.25 -9.75
CA CYS A 235 5.41 -6.94 -10.37
C CYS A 235 4.16 -6.05 -10.22
N CYS A 236 4.31 -4.89 -9.57
CA CYS A 236 3.29 -3.87 -9.51
C CYS A 236 3.43 -2.90 -10.68
N THR A 237 2.47 -2.90 -11.60
CA THR A 237 2.43 -1.94 -12.71
C THR A 237 1.60 -0.73 -12.30
N VAL A 238 2.21 0.45 -12.28
CA VAL A 238 1.59 1.73 -11.89
C VAL A 238 1.47 2.62 -13.12
N ASP A 239 0.26 2.91 -13.58
CA ASP A 239 -0.01 3.84 -14.68
C ASP A 239 -0.38 5.22 -14.12
N LEU A 240 0.45 6.22 -14.41
CA LEU A 240 0.32 7.59 -13.93
C LEU A 240 -0.12 8.53 -15.06
N SER A 241 -0.64 9.69 -14.67
CA SER A 241 -1.00 10.75 -15.61
C SER A 241 0.23 11.45 -16.20
N ALA A 242 0.02 12.17 -17.31
CA ALA A 242 1.07 12.87 -18.05
C ALA A 242 1.88 13.88 -17.21
N GLU A 243 1.30 14.42 -16.14
CA GLU A 243 1.94 15.35 -15.19
C GLU A 243 3.19 14.75 -14.55
N PHE A 244 3.26 13.42 -14.39
CA PHE A 244 4.47 12.76 -13.92
C PHE A 244 5.68 13.12 -14.80
N LEU A 245 5.49 13.18 -16.12
CA LEU A 245 6.55 13.57 -17.07
C LEU A 245 6.66 15.08 -17.27
N TYR A 246 5.54 15.80 -17.35
CA TYR A 246 5.55 17.23 -17.61
C TYR A 246 6.15 18.04 -16.47
N ASN A 247 5.91 17.60 -15.23
CA ASN A 247 6.39 18.26 -14.01
C ASN A 247 7.55 17.50 -13.36
N LYS A 248 8.23 16.63 -14.11
CA LYS A 248 9.33 15.81 -13.58
C LYS A 248 10.43 16.68 -12.97
N PRO A 249 11.11 16.19 -11.91
CA PRO A 249 12.26 16.89 -11.36
C PRO A 249 13.37 17.10 -12.40
N THR A 250 14.08 18.21 -12.27
CA THR A 250 15.27 18.55 -13.10
C THR A 250 16.56 18.49 -12.31
N ALA A 251 16.53 17.86 -11.13
CA ALA A 251 17.67 17.59 -10.28
C ALA A 251 17.74 16.09 -9.99
N GLY A 252 18.91 15.48 -10.20
CA GLY A 252 19.05 14.01 -10.14
C GLY A 252 18.79 13.41 -8.75
N LEU A 253 19.03 14.17 -7.68
CA LEU A 253 18.68 13.75 -6.32
C LEU A 253 17.16 13.67 -6.13
N MET A 254 16.43 14.71 -6.55
CA MET A 254 14.97 14.73 -6.48
C MET A 254 14.35 13.68 -7.40
N GLU A 255 14.88 13.51 -8.62
CA GLU A 255 14.50 12.42 -9.54
C GLU A 255 14.57 11.06 -8.84
N ARG A 256 15.71 10.76 -8.21
CA ARG A 256 15.94 9.51 -7.50
C ARG A 256 14.96 9.35 -6.34
N MET A 257 14.68 10.41 -5.57
CA MET A 257 13.69 10.36 -4.49
C MET A 257 12.27 10.15 -5.01
N THR A 258 11.88 10.78 -6.13
CA THR A 258 10.58 10.55 -6.78
C THR A 258 10.40 9.07 -7.14
N VAL A 259 11.36 8.50 -7.86
CA VAL A 259 11.27 7.11 -8.32
C VAL A 259 11.30 6.14 -7.15
N LEU A 260 12.28 6.27 -6.24
CA LEU A 260 12.47 5.31 -5.16
C LEU A 260 11.45 5.45 -4.02
N SER A 261 10.83 6.62 -3.85
CA SER A 261 9.67 6.78 -2.96
C SER A 261 8.54 5.82 -3.36
N LEU A 262 8.19 5.79 -4.65
CA LEU A 262 7.17 4.88 -5.18
C LEU A 262 7.62 3.41 -5.08
N VAL A 263 8.83 3.11 -5.56
CA VAL A 263 9.34 1.74 -5.63
C VAL A 263 9.53 1.14 -4.24
N ASN A 264 10.18 1.84 -3.31
CA ASN A 264 10.44 1.30 -1.98
C ASN A 264 9.16 1.17 -1.15
N SER A 265 8.19 2.10 -1.28
CA SER A 265 6.92 1.97 -0.56
C SER A 265 6.07 0.80 -1.05
N LEU A 266 5.98 0.59 -2.35
CA LEU A 266 5.23 -0.55 -2.88
C LEU A 266 5.89 -1.89 -2.53
N THR A 267 7.22 -1.92 -2.50
CA THR A 267 7.99 -3.13 -2.12
C THR A 267 8.12 -3.36 -0.61
N GLU A 268 7.48 -2.54 0.24
CA GLU A 268 7.18 -2.94 1.63
C GLU A 268 6.09 -4.02 1.70
N LEU A 269 5.27 -4.13 0.65
CA LEU A 269 4.26 -5.16 0.55
C LEU A 269 4.93 -6.46 0.09
N ASP A 270 4.90 -7.49 0.93
CA ASP A 270 5.60 -8.77 0.69
C ASP A 270 5.23 -9.45 -0.64
N THR A 271 4.06 -9.13 -1.20
CA THR A 271 3.59 -9.63 -2.49
C THR A 271 4.23 -8.93 -3.68
N ILE A 272 4.86 -7.76 -3.50
CA ILE A 272 5.45 -6.93 -4.56
C ILE A 272 6.98 -6.94 -4.44
N ARG A 273 7.64 -7.43 -5.49
CA ARG A 273 9.10 -7.49 -5.60
C ARG A 273 9.65 -6.41 -6.53
N THR A 274 8.89 -6.08 -7.57
CA THR A 274 9.29 -5.10 -8.58
C THR A 274 8.15 -4.14 -8.91
N VAL A 275 8.50 -2.98 -9.46
CA VAL A 275 7.55 -1.95 -9.88
C VAL A 275 7.84 -1.53 -11.31
N ARG A 276 6.81 -1.49 -12.16
CA ARG A 276 6.87 -0.91 -13.51
C ARG A 276 6.07 0.38 -13.55
N ILE A 277 6.67 1.45 -14.04
CA ILE A 277 6.02 2.76 -14.15
C ILE A 277 5.60 2.98 -15.60
N LEU A 278 4.32 3.25 -15.80
CA LEU A 278 3.74 3.68 -17.06
C LEU A 278 3.22 5.11 -16.93
N VAL A 279 3.17 5.83 -18.04
CA VAL A 279 2.52 7.14 -18.14
C VAL A 279 1.59 7.13 -19.33
N GLU A 280 0.31 7.42 -19.09
CA GLU A 280 -0.74 7.34 -20.11
C GLU A 280 -0.75 5.97 -20.83
N GLY A 281 -0.51 4.89 -20.08
CA GLY A 281 -0.45 3.51 -20.58
C GLY A 281 0.82 3.15 -21.36
N ALA A 282 1.81 4.07 -21.48
CA ALA A 282 3.05 3.83 -22.20
C ALA A 282 4.26 3.68 -21.25
N PRO A 283 5.27 2.85 -21.60
CA PRO A 283 6.53 2.77 -20.86
C PRO A 283 7.26 4.12 -20.82
N VAL A 284 7.96 4.37 -19.71
CA VAL A 284 8.79 5.56 -19.54
C VAL A 284 10.25 5.22 -19.83
N GLY A 285 10.87 5.92 -20.78
CA GLY A 285 12.32 5.82 -21.01
C GLY A 285 13.12 6.61 -19.97
N LEU A 286 13.90 7.60 -20.44
CA LEU A 286 14.67 8.47 -19.54
C LEU A 286 13.78 9.45 -18.76
N TYR A 287 13.85 9.40 -17.44
CA TYR A 287 13.09 10.24 -16.52
C TYR A 287 13.91 11.42 -15.95
N TYR A 288 14.65 12.12 -16.81
CA TYR A 288 15.75 13.06 -16.51
C TYR A 288 17.09 12.37 -16.76
N THR A 289 17.63 11.61 -15.81
CA THR A 289 18.87 10.83 -16.00
C THR A 289 18.70 9.34 -15.89
N MET A 290 17.69 8.85 -15.16
CA MET A 290 17.41 7.44 -14.92
C MET A 290 16.57 6.82 -16.04
N ASP A 291 16.98 5.65 -16.50
CA ASP A 291 16.21 4.79 -17.41
C ASP A 291 15.15 3.97 -16.65
N LEU A 292 13.88 4.27 -16.91
CA LEU A 292 12.72 3.60 -16.30
C LEU A 292 12.05 2.56 -17.20
N ASP A 293 12.63 2.19 -18.35
CA ASP A 293 12.03 1.26 -19.33
C ASP A 293 12.09 -0.22 -18.89
N ARG A 294 12.19 -0.44 -17.58
CA ARG A 294 12.42 -1.73 -16.95
C ARG A 294 11.68 -1.80 -15.62
N GLU A 295 11.52 -3.01 -15.13
CA GLU A 295 11.11 -3.22 -13.75
C GLU A 295 12.16 -2.69 -12.77
N LEU A 296 11.70 -1.91 -11.81
CA LEU A 296 12.48 -1.29 -10.76
C LEU A 296 12.38 -2.13 -9.49
N VAL A 297 13.48 -2.23 -8.76
CA VAL A 297 13.59 -3.00 -7.53
C VAL A 297 13.85 -2.07 -6.36
N ARG A 298 13.53 -2.54 -5.15
CA ARG A 298 13.86 -1.85 -3.91
C ARG A 298 15.35 -1.49 -3.85
N ASP A 299 15.65 -0.27 -3.43
CA ASP A 299 17.03 0.20 -3.24
C ASP A 299 17.23 0.73 -1.82
N GLU A 300 17.86 -0.10 -0.98
CA GLU A 300 18.16 0.21 0.42
C GLU A 300 19.09 1.41 0.57
N THR A 301 19.94 1.69 -0.43
CA THR A 301 20.91 2.79 -0.33
C THR A 301 20.25 4.17 -0.37
N ALA A 302 18.96 4.25 -0.70
CA ALA A 302 18.20 5.50 -0.60
C ALA A 302 17.72 5.80 0.83
N MET A 303 17.76 4.84 1.76
CA MET A 303 17.27 4.99 3.14
C MET A 303 18.38 5.12 4.18
N ASP A 304 19.65 5.06 3.75
CA ASP A 304 20.83 5.16 4.61
C ASP A 304 21.08 6.60 5.12
N VAL A 305 20.31 7.04 6.11
CA VAL A 305 20.48 8.36 6.73
C VAL A 305 21.78 8.44 7.52
N VAL A 306 22.58 9.49 7.27
CA VAL A 306 23.84 9.74 7.96
C VAL A 306 23.62 10.09 9.43
N ARG A 307 24.24 9.32 10.34
CA ARG A 307 24.07 9.46 11.78
C ARG A 307 25.13 10.37 12.38
N GLN A 308 24.71 11.54 12.87
CA GLN A 308 25.60 12.48 13.55
C GLN A 308 26.25 11.82 14.80
N GLY A 309 27.59 11.91 14.90
CA GLY A 309 28.36 11.40 16.03
C GLY A 309 28.99 10.01 15.86
N LEU A 310 28.78 9.33 14.72
CA LEU A 310 29.35 7.99 14.44
C LEU A 310 30.53 7.98 13.44
N ASN A 311 31.18 9.13 13.21
CA ASN A 311 32.18 9.31 12.14
C ASN A 311 31.65 8.92 10.75
N GLU A 312 30.36 9.13 10.51
CA GLU A 312 29.75 8.97 9.19
C GLU A 312 29.81 10.30 8.44
N THR A 313 30.19 10.24 7.17
CA THR A 313 30.21 11.38 6.26
C THR A 313 29.20 11.14 5.15
N ASP A 314 28.39 12.16 4.88
CA ASP A 314 27.49 12.18 3.74
C ASP A 314 28.27 12.54 2.47
N ALA A 315 28.29 11.62 1.51
CA ALA A 315 29.00 11.80 0.26
C ALA A 315 28.12 11.39 -0.93
N THR A 316 28.57 11.67 -2.15
CA THR A 316 27.80 11.40 -3.37
C THR A 316 28.67 10.69 -4.40
N LEU A 317 28.22 9.53 -4.87
CA LEU A 317 28.75 8.90 -6.08
C LEU A 317 28.01 9.45 -7.29
N TYR A 318 28.71 9.64 -8.41
CA TYR A 318 28.08 10.03 -9.67
C TYR A 318 28.16 8.86 -10.65
N VAL A 319 27.02 8.27 -10.99
CA VAL A 319 26.94 7.04 -11.80
C VAL A 319 26.13 7.26 -13.07
N TRP A 320 26.16 6.33 -14.01
CA TRP A 320 25.51 6.53 -15.29
C TRP A 320 24.06 6.03 -15.28
N GLY A 321 23.08 6.93 -15.42
CA GLY A 321 21.66 6.56 -15.46
C GLY A 321 21.09 6.25 -16.85
N GLY A 322 21.87 6.45 -17.91
CA GLY A 322 21.46 6.28 -19.30
C GLY A 322 21.51 7.57 -20.16
N SER A 323 21.70 8.74 -19.54
CA SER A 323 21.99 9.98 -20.27
C SER A 323 23.43 10.01 -20.80
N ASP A 324 23.64 10.43 -22.05
CA ASP A 324 25.00 10.59 -22.62
C ASP A 324 25.72 11.88 -22.15
N ILE A 325 25.04 12.69 -21.34
CA ILE A 325 25.49 14.01 -20.93
C ILE A 325 25.53 14.14 -19.42
N LEU A 326 24.58 13.57 -18.67
CA LEU A 326 24.47 13.80 -17.23
C LEU A 326 24.66 12.50 -16.45
N LEU A 327 25.38 12.61 -15.33
CA LEU A 327 25.47 11.54 -14.35
C LEU A 327 24.39 11.70 -13.29
N SER A 328 23.96 10.57 -12.74
CA SER A 328 22.99 10.50 -11.66
C SER A 328 23.72 10.51 -10.30
N PRO A 329 23.40 11.45 -9.40
CA PRO A 329 23.97 11.47 -8.06
C PRO A 329 23.32 10.37 -7.19
N VAL A 330 24.15 9.61 -6.50
CA VAL A 330 23.76 8.57 -5.55
C VAL A 330 24.40 8.88 -4.19
N PRO A 331 23.62 9.41 -3.24
CA PRO A 331 24.06 9.61 -1.87
C PRO A 331 24.54 8.30 -1.25
N VAL A 332 25.61 8.39 -0.48
CA VAL A 332 26.19 7.27 0.26
C VAL A 332 26.66 7.74 1.63
N SER A 333 26.28 6.99 2.67
CA SER A 333 26.89 7.13 3.99
C SER A 333 28.24 6.43 4.00
N VAL A 334 29.30 7.18 4.34
CA VAL A 334 30.66 6.66 4.46
C VAL A 334 31.08 6.69 5.92
N ARG A 335 31.20 5.52 6.53
CA ARG A 335 31.77 5.39 7.87
C ARG A 335 33.29 5.50 7.79
N GLN A 336 33.83 6.59 8.30
CA GLN A 336 35.26 6.86 8.27
C GLN A 336 35.98 6.01 9.32
N LEU A 337 36.79 5.06 8.85
CA LEU A 337 37.75 4.35 9.67
C LEU A 337 39.02 5.21 9.76
N ALA A 338 39.59 5.36 10.96
CA ALA A 338 40.66 6.32 11.27
C ALA A 338 41.96 6.20 10.44
N GLN A 339 42.07 5.21 9.55
CA GLN A 339 43.26 4.94 8.74
C GLN A 339 43.03 5.03 7.23
N LEU A 340 41.79 5.24 6.77
CA LEU A 340 41.46 5.30 5.35
C LEU A 340 40.93 6.68 4.96
N PRO A 341 41.51 7.33 3.95
CA PRO A 341 40.96 8.58 3.43
C PRO A 341 39.57 8.34 2.81
N ILE A 342 38.70 9.34 2.89
CA ILE A 342 37.31 9.22 2.40
C ILE A 342 37.26 9.04 0.88
N GLU A 343 38.20 9.67 0.17
CA GLU A 343 38.39 9.56 -1.27
C GLU A 343 38.63 8.11 -1.68
N GLN A 344 39.49 7.39 -0.96
CA GLN A 344 39.74 5.97 -1.20
C GLN A 344 38.45 5.16 -1.04
N THR A 345 37.73 5.40 0.06
CA THR A 345 36.50 4.66 0.37
C THR A 345 35.42 4.91 -0.69
N LEU A 346 35.29 6.14 -1.18
CA LEU A 346 34.35 6.47 -2.25
C LEU A 346 34.71 5.85 -3.58
N LEU A 347 35.99 5.92 -3.97
CA LEU A 347 36.45 5.32 -5.22
C LEU A 347 36.32 3.80 -5.19
N GLU A 348 36.62 3.15 -4.06
CA GLU A 348 36.37 1.71 -3.88
C GLU A 348 34.88 1.40 -4.01
N LYS A 349 33.99 2.16 -3.36
CA LYS A 349 32.53 2.02 -3.53
C LYS A 349 32.08 2.25 -4.97
N LEU A 350 32.69 3.21 -5.69
CA LEU A 350 32.39 3.47 -7.10
C LEU A 350 32.82 2.29 -7.98
N THR A 351 34.03 1.77 -7.80
CA THR A 351 34.52 0.59 -8.55
C THR A 351 33.69 -0.67 -8.27
N ALA A 352 33.13 -0.79 -7.07
CA ALA A 352 32.25 -1.89 -6.67
C ALA A 352 30.76 -1.62 -6.90
N PHE A 353 30.39 -0.47 -7.49
CA PHE A 353 29.00 -0.11 -7.70
C PHE A 353 28.31 -1.15 -8.59
N SER A 354 27.19 -1.69 -8.10
CA SER A 354 26.39 -2.69 -8.82
C SER A 354 25.20 -2.03 -9.51
N ASP A 355 25.00 -2.36 -10.77
CA ASP A 355 23.90 -1.87 -11.60
C ASP A 355 22.53 -2.19 -10.98
N ARG A 356 21.65 -1.19 -10.95
CA ARG A 356 20.27 -1.32 -10.44
C ARG A 356 19.42 -0.13 -10.89
N ASN A 357 18.13 -0.36 -11.13
CA ASN A 357 17.15 0.70 -11.43
C ASN A 357 17.59 1.68 -12.53
N GLY A 358 18.19 1.15 -13.62
CA GLY A 358 18.69 1.96 -14.73
C GLY A 358 20.05 2.62 -14.47
N LEU A 359 20.51 2.68 -13.22
CA LEU A 359 21.84 3.16 -12.86
C LEU A 359 22.88 2.07 -13.10
N LYS A 360 23.96 2.45 -13.78
CA LYS A 360 25.07 1.58 -14.15
C LYS A 360 26.39 2.11 -13.65
N ASN A 361 27.30 1.19 -13.34
CA ASN A 361 28.69 1.53 -13.12
C ASN A 361 29.30 2.06 -14.43
N PRO A 362 29.77 3.33 -14.48
CA PRO A 362 30.40 3.87 -15.69
C PRO A 362 31.81 3.32 -15.92
N LEU A 363 32.41 2.65 -14.93
CA LEU A 363 33.74 2.09 -15.03
C LEU A 363 33.68 0.67 -15.62
N PRO A 364 34.62 0.30 -16.52
CA PRO A 364 34.69 -1.05 -17.05
C PRO A 364 34.88 -2.11 -15.96
N ALA A 365 34.30 -3.29 -16.16
CA ALA A 365 34.43 -4.41 -15.24
C ALA A 365 35.90 -4.76 -14.96
N GLY A 366 36.22 -5.00 -13.69
CA GLY A 366 37.57 -5.30 -13.23
C GLY A 366 38.44 -4.07 -12.94
N THR A 367 37.92 -2.85 -13.10
CA THR A 367 38.61 -1.63 -12.67
C THR A 367 38.80 -1.64 -11.15
N THR A 368 40.05 -1.52 -10.69
CA THR A 368 40.39 -1.39 -9.27
C THR A 368 41.18 -0.12 -9.01
N LEU A 369 40.95 0.50 -7.85
CA LEU A 369 41.82 1.56 -7.33
C LEU A 369 43.16 0.96 -6.88
N GLN A 370 44.27 1.55 -7.33
CA GLN A 370 45.62 1.16 -6.90
C GLN A 370 46.04 1.98 -5.68
N TRP A 371 45.87 3.31 -5.76
CA TRP A 371 46.12 4.24 -4.67
C TRP A 371 45.43 5.56 -4.94
N VAL A 372 45.25 6.36 -3.88
CA VAL A 372 44.81 7.74 -3.95
C VAL A 372 45.62 8.57 -2.96
N ASP A 373 45.99 9.77 -3.37
CA ASP A 373 46.68 10.74 -2.52
C ASP A 373 46.01 12.10 -2.62
N VAL A 374 45.96 12.81 -1.50
CA VAL A 374 45.32 14.13 -1.40
C VAL A 374 46.23 15.09 -0.66
N HIS A 375 46.59 16.19 -1.32
CA HIS A 375 47.42 17.24 -0.76
C HIS A 375 46.91 18.62 -1.20
N ASP A 376 46.63 19.52 -0.26
CA ASP A 376 46.19 20.90 -0.54
C ASP A 376 45.01 21.00 -1.55
N GLY A 377 44.01 20.13 -1.39
CA GLY A 377 42.84 20.07 -2.26
C GLY A 377 43.10 19.53 -3.67
N PHE A 378 44.30 19.02 -3.93
CA PHE A 378 44.62 18.24 -5.12
C PHE A 378 44.53 16.75 -4.80
N CYS A 379 43.66 16.04 -5.52
CA CYS A 379 43.49 14.59 -5.43
C CYS A 379 44.07 13.92 -6.68
N GLN A 380 44.98 12.98 -6.48
CA GLN A 380 45.44 12.09 -7.54
C GLN A 380 45.00 10.67 -7.25
N ALA A 381 44.32 10.04 -8.21
CA ALA A 381 43.82 8.68 -8.11
C ALA A 381 44.37 7.81 -9.25
N ASP A 382 44.96 6.67 -8.90
CA ASP A 382 45.52 5.72 -9.85
C ASP A 382 44.69 4.45 -9.90
N PHE A 383 44.39 3.99 -11.11
CA PHE A 383 43.55 2.83 -11.36
C PHE A 383 44.28 1.76 -12.16
N SER A 384 43.78 0.53 -12.10
CA SER A 384 44.23 -0.57 -12.96
C SER A 384 43.98 -0.28 -14.44
N SER A 385 44.73 -0.94 -15.33
CA SER A 385 44.54 -0.87 -16.80
C SER A 385 43.15 -1.28 -17.30
N ALA A 386 42.35 -1.99 -16.51
CA ALA A 386 40.97 -2.31 -16.87
C ALA A 386 40.12 -1.05 -17.11
N LEU A 387 40.46 0.08 -16.48
CA LEU A 387 39.79 1.36 -16.73
C LEU A 387 39.90 1.80 -18.20
N LEU A 388 40.98 1.42 -18.91
CA LEU A 388 41.17 1.73 -20.33
C LEU A 388 40.34 0.85 -21.27
N HIS A 389 39.57 -0.13 -20.77
CA HIS A 389 38.70 -0.93 -21.64
C HIS A 389 37.53 -0.14 -22.23
N CYS A 390 37.20 1.04 -21.69
CA CYS A 390 36.28 1.98 -22.36
C CYS A 390 36.98 2.90 -23.37
N ALA A 391 38.31 2.81 -23.51
CA ALA A 391 39.04 3.67 -24.43
C ALA A 391 38.62 3.43 -25.89
N GLY A 392 38.44 4.51 -26.65
CA GLY A 392 37.97 4.55 -28.03
C GLY A 392 36.45 4.77 -28.16
N ASP A 393 35.69 4.60 -27.09
CA ASP A 393 34.26 4.93 -27.04
C ASP A 393 34.08 6.32 -26.38
N GLY A 394 33.82 7.34 -27.19
CA GLY A 394 33.78 8.72 -26.70
C GLY A 394 32.72 8.99 -25.62
N THR A 395 31.64 8.21 -25.56
CA THR A 395 30.64 8.35 -24.49
C THR A 395 31.09 7.58 -23.25
N ALA A 396 31.52 6.33 -23.40
CA ALA A 396 31.95 5.52 -22.25
C ALA A 396 33.21 6.10 -21.58
N GLU A 397 34.19 6.58 -22.36
CA GLU A 397 35.36 7.31 -21.84
C GLU A 397 34.92 8.53 -21.02
N ARG A 398 34.02 9.36 -21.59
CA ARG A 398 33.53 10.58 -20.92
C ARG A 398 32.85 10.25 -19.60
N MET A 399 31.91 9.31 -19.61
CA MET A 399 31.15 8.95 -18.41
C MET A 399 32.04 8.35 -17.32
N ALA A 400 33.03 7.52 -17.69
CA ALA A 400 33.99 6.94 -16.75
C ALA A 400 34.85 8.01 -16.06
N ILE A 401 35.48 8.90 -16.83
CA ILE A 401 36.31 9.98 -16.29
C ILE A 401 35.46 10.94 -15.46
N ARG A 402 34.32 11.38 -16.00
CA ARG A 402 33.46 12.34 -15.32
C ARG A 402 32.91 11.80 -14.01
N SER A 403 32.60 10.50 -13.95
CA SER A 403 32.15 9.83 -12.73
C SER A 403 33.18 9.89 -11.62
N ILE A 404 34.44 9.55 -11.92
CA ILE A 404 35.54 9.63 -10.96
C ILE A 404 35.74 11.08 -10.50
N VAL A 405 35.81 12.01 -11.44
CA VAL A 405 36.08 13.43 -11.17
C VAL A 405 34.96 14.06 -10.34
N GLU A 406 33.68 13.93 -10.73
CA GLU A 406 32.56 14.54 -10.00
C GLU A 406 32.39 13.93 -8.61
N THR A 407 32.60 12.61 -8.47
CA THR A 407 32.59 11.94 -7.17
C THR A 407 33.64 12.54 -6.23
N LEU A 408 34.87 12.72 -6.71
CA LEU A 408 35.95 13.30 -5.90
C LEU A 408 35.76 14.80 -5.65
N LEU A 409 35.34 15.59 -6.64
CA LEU A 409 35.09 17.03 -6.48
C LEU A 409 33.89 17.33 -5.55
N SER A 410 33.03 16.34 -5.29
CA SER A 410 31.94 16.48 -4.33
C SER A 410 32.41 16.53 -2.87
N LEU A 411 33.66 16.13 -2.61
CA LEU A 411 34.28 16.17 -1.28
C LEU A 411 34.99 17.50 -1.04
N ASP A 412 34.72 18.15 0.08
CA ASP A 412 35.56 19.24 0.59
C ASP A 412 36.74 18.60 1.37
N PRO A 413 38.03 18.88 1.07
CA PRO A 413 38.54 20.04 0.32
C PRO A 413 38.98 19.81 -1.13
N VAL A 414 38.56 18.73 -1.80
CA VAL A 414 39.03 18.42 -3.16
C VAL A 414 38.55 19.47 -4.16
N ARG A 415 39.51 20.12 -4.84
CA ARG A 415 39.26 21.16 -5.87
C ARG A 415 39.76 20.78 -7.25
N ARG A 416 40.74 19.86 -7.32
CA ARG A 416 41.38 19.43 -8.56
C ARG A 416 41.63 17.93 -8.51
N VAL A 417 41.32 17.24 -9.60
CA VAL A 417 41.50 15.79 -9.72
C VAL A 417 42.46 15.48 -10.87
N LYS A 418 43.39 14.56 -10.64
CA LYS A 418 44.19 13.91 -11.67
C LYS A 418 43.96 12.41 -11.61
N ILE A 419 43.74 11.81 -12.76
CA ILE A 419 43.55 10.36 -12.89
C ILE A 419 44.78 9.80 -13.60
N THR A 420 45.30 8.67 -13.12
CA THR A 420 46.35 7.91 -13.80
C THR A 420 45.96 6.44 -13.89
N VAL A 421 46.61 5.71 -14.81
CA VAL A 421 46.42 4.27 -14.98
C VAL A 421 47.77 3.57 -14.88
N ASN A 422 47.94 2.70 -13.88
CA ASN A 422 49.22 2.06 -13.56
C ASN A 422 50.41 3.05 -13.49
N GLY A 423 50.17 4.28 -13.00
CA GLY A 423 51.15 5.36 -12.91
C GLY A 423 51.35 6.16 -14.21
N GLU A 424 50.70 5.79 -15.31
CA GLU A 424 50.77 6.50 -16.59
C GLU A 424 49.64 7.53 -16.73
N SER A 425 49.91 8.64 -17.43
CA SER A 425 48.97 9.73 -17.67
C SER A 425 48.54 9.85 -19.14
N ASP A 426 48.59 8.73 -19.87
CA ASP A 426 48.14 8.59 -21.25
C ASP A 426 47.23 7.35 -21.36
N GLY A 427 46.44 7.23 -22.44
CA GLY A 427 45.69 6.00 -22.73
C GLY A 427 44.20 6.20 -23.07
N PHE A 428 43.63 7.36 -22.79
CA PHE A 428 42.29 7.74 -23.26
C PHE A 428 42.36 8.49 -24.59
N SER A 429 41.33 8.33 -25.42
CA SER A 429 41.31 8.83 -26.81
C SER A 429 40.76 10.26 -26.91
N VAL A 430 39.79 10.61 -26.07
CA VAL A 430 39.12 11.91 -26.06
C VAL A 430 39.71 12.84 -25.01
N TYR A 431 40.16 12.29 -23.89
CA TYR A 431 40.67 13.03 -22.74
C TYR A 431 42.14 12.69 -22.47
N THR A 432 42.92 13.68 -22.06
CA THR A 432 44.31 13.44 -21.66
C THR A 432 44.40 13.41 -20.13
N LEU A 433 44.96 12.33 -19.59
CA LEU A 433 45.09 12.10 -18.14
C LEU A 433 46.20 12.96 -17.50
N ASP A 434 46.97 13.67 -18.32
CA ASP A 434 47.93 14.70 -17.89
C ASP A 434 47.25 16.00 -17.42
N ARG A 435 45.95 16.18 -17.68
CA ARG A 435 45.17 17.35 -17.27
C ARG A 435 44.65 17.26 -15.84
N PHE A 436 44.53 18.43 -15.21
CA PHE A 436 43.77 18.58 -13.98
C PHE A 436 42.32 18.92 -14.31
N TYR A 437 41.41 18.15 -13.73
CA TYR A 437 39.98 18.40 -13.82
C TYR A 437 39.51 19.20 -12.59
N THR A 438 38.64 20.17 -12.83
CA THR A 438 37.99 21.06 -11.87
C THR A 438 36.51 21.13 -12.22
N ALA A 439 35.71 21.77 -11.36
CA ALA A 439 34.29 21.98 -11.64
C ALA A 439 34.03 22.79 -12.95
N ASP A 440 34.99 23.63 -13.36
CA ASP A 440 34.83 24.54 -14.52
C ASP A 440 35.26 23.92 -15.85
N ASN A 441 35.97 22.79 -15.83
CA ASN A 441 36.51 22.15 -17.04
C ASN A 441 36.17 20.64 -17.11
N LEU A 442 35.04 20.27 -16.51
CA LEU A 442 34.52 18.91 -16.56
C LEU A 442 34.42 18.42 -18.03
N PRO A 443 34.78 17.16 -18.28
CA PRO A 443 34.88 16.56 -19.61
C PRO A 443 33.56 16.41 -20.38
#